data_AF-A0A6M4IIX5-F1
#
_entry.id   AF-A0A6M4IIX5-F1
#
_cell.length_a   1.000
_cell.length_b   1.000
_cell.length_c   1.000
_cell.angle_alpha   90.00
_cell.angle_beta   90.00
_cell.angle_gamma   90.00
#
_symmetry.space_group_name_H-M   'P 1'
#
loop_
_entity.id
_entity.type
_entity.pdbx_description
1 polymer ?
#
loop_
_entity_poly.entity_id
_entity_poly.type
_entity_poly.pdbx_seq_one_letter_code
_entity_poly.pdbx_strand_id
1 'polypeptide(L)'
;MFPRDFYEILHVIGIAMLFVAIGGVATHAANGGSKGTSSTRPLIGSIHGLGALLILVGGFGMLARLGFMHGTNFPGWLWVKIIVWVILSAVVLLPYRKPGLAKPFLLVLPLLAGLAVYMALYKPF
;
A
#
# COMPACT_ATOMS: atom_id res chain seq x y z
N MET A 1 8.45 10.07 22.52
CA MET A 1 8.23 9.28 21.27
C MET A 1 6.78 8.77 21.29
N PHE A 2 6.02 8.81 20.20
CA PHE A 2 4.58 8.45 20.19
C PHE A 2 4.34 6.96 20.54
N PRO A 3 3.15 6.59 21.06
CA PRO A 3 2.80 5.18 21.37
C PRO A 3 2.68 4.32 20.10
N ARG A 4 2.69 2.98 20.25
CA ARG A 4 2.54 2.04 19.13
C ARG A 4 1.26 2.30 18.32
N ASP A 5 0.15 2.50 19.02
CA ASP A 5 -1.18 2.67 18.42
C ASP A 5 -1.26 3.89 17.51
N PHE A 6 -0.51 4.96 17.81
CA PHE A 6 -0.40 6.12 16.92
C PHE A 6 0.18 5.72 15.54
N TYR A 7 1.25 4.93 15.54
CA TYR A 7 1.87 4.44 14.30
C TYR A 7 0.98 3.41 13.58
N GLU A 8 0.24 2.61 14.34
CA GLU A 8 -0.75 1.68 13.78
C GLU A 8 -1.86 2.42 13.04
N ILE A 9 -2.41 3.50 13.63
CA ILE A 9 -3.39 4.37 12.98
C ILE A 9 -2.82 4.97 11.69
N LEU A 10 -1.60 5.54 11.73
CA LEU A 10 -0.95 6.07 10.52
C LEU A 10 -0.80 5.00 9.44
N HIS A 11 -0.39 3.80 9.81
CA HIS A 11 -0.19 2.69 8.88
C HIS A 11 -1.51 2.29 8.21
N VAL A 12 -2.59 2.15 8.99
CA VAL A 12 -3.93 1.78 8.49
C VAL A 12 -4.52 2.86 7.59
N ILE A 13 -4.41 4.14 7.98
CA ILE A 13 -4.82 5.27 7.13
C ILE A 13 -4.04 5.25 5.82
N GLY A 14 -2.72 5.04 5.88
CA GLY A 14 -1.89 4.94 4.68
C GLY A 14 -2.30 3.79 3.75
N ILE A 15 -2.65 2.63 4.30
CA ILE A 15 -3.20 1.50 3.54
C ILE A 15 -4.51 1.91 2.86
N ALA A 16 -5.46 2.50 3.60
CA ALA A 16 -6.73 2.94 3.02
C ALA A 16 -6.51 3.92 1.85
N MET A 17 -5.59 4.88 2.01
CA MET A 17 -5.22 5.84 0.97
C MET A 17 -4.63 5.16 -0.27
N LEU A 18 -3.70 4.20 -0.11
CA LEU A 18 -3.16 3.43 -1.25
C LEU A 18 -4.27 2.72 -2.01
N PHE A 19 -5.18 2.04 -1.31
CA PHE A 19 -6.24 1.27 -1.92
C PHE A 19 -7.26 2.15 -2.65
N VAL A 20 -7.64 3.28 -2.05
CA VAL A 20 -8.49 4.29 -2.70
C VAL A 20 -7.84 4.79 -3.99
N ALA A 21 -6.56 5.14 -3.94
CA ALA A 21 -5.87 5.69 -5.11
C ALA A 21 -5.70 4.66 -6.24
N ILE A 22 -5.21 3.46 -5.94
CA ILE A 22 -4.98 2.43 -6.98
C ILE A 22 -6.32 1.91 -7.50
N GLY A 23 -7.30 1.68 -6.63
CA GLY A 23 -8.65 1.26 -7.02
C GLY A 23 -9.35 2.29 -7.90
N GLY A 24 -9.25 3.58 -7.56
CA GLY A 24 -9.79 4.67 -8.39
C GLY A 24 -9.15 4.71 -9.79
N VAL A 25 -7.82 4.58 -9.87
CA VAL A 25 -7.11 4.53 -11.16
C VAL A 25 -7.49 3.30 -11.96
N ALA A 26 -7.55 2.13 -11.32
CA ALA A 26 -7.90 0.86 -11.96
C ALA A 26 -9.31 0.89 -12.54
N THR A 27 -10.30 1.35 -11.76
CA THR A 27 -11.70 1.46 -12.21
C THR A 27 -11.84 2.46 -13.35
N HIS A 28 -11.21 3.64 -13.24
CA HIS A 28 -11.23 4.63 -14.33
C HIS A 28 -10.62 4.08 -15.61
N ALA A 29 -9.47 3.42 -15.52
CA ALA A 29 -8.79 2.80 -16.67
C ALA A 29 -9.63 1.65 -17.28
N ALA A 30 -10.26 0.82 -16.45
CA ALA A 30 -11.11 -0.28 -16.90
C ALA A 30 -12.35 0.20 -17.67
N ASN A 31 -12.80 1.42 -17.41
CA ASN A 31 -13.91 2.10 -18.10
C ASN A 31 -13.44 2.94 -19.30
N GLY A 32 -12.20 2.75 -19.78
CA GLY A 32 -11.67 3.44 -20.96
C GLY A 32 -11.03 4.81 -20.68
N GLY A 33 -10.96 5.22 -19.41
CA GLY A 33 -10.31 6.46 -19.02
C GLY A 33 -8.78 6.42 -19.15
N SER A 34 -8.16 7.56 -19.43
CA SER A 34 -6.71 7.72 -19.54
C SER A 34 -6.17 8.77 -18.57
N LYS A 35 -4.84 8.96 -18.55
CA LYS A 35 -4.22 10.04 -17.75
C LYS A 35 -4.73 11.43 -18.12
N GLY A 36 -5.07 11.66 -19.39
CA GLY A 36 -5.51 12.96 -19.89
C GLY A 36 -6.98 13.27 -19.60
N THR A 37 -7.79 12.25 -19.31
CA THR A 37 -9.24 12.42 -19.07
C THR A 37 -9.60 12.50 -17.59
N SER A 38 -8.64 12.26 -16.69
CA SER A 38 -8.87 12.21 -15.24
C SER A 38 -8.59 13.57 -14.59
N SER A 39 -9.64 14.34 -14.31
CA SER A 39 -9.53 15.63 -13.58
C SER A 39 -9.00 15.47 -12.15
N THR A 40 -9.25 14.32 -11.50
CA THR A 40 -8.81 14.02 -10.14
C THR A 40 -7.39 13.44 -10.05
N ARG A 41 -6.66 13.33 -11.18
CA ARG A 41 -5.36 12.66 -11.24
C ARG A 41 -4.32 13.26 -10.27
N PRO A 42 -4.16 14.58 -10.12
CA PRO A 42 -3.21 15.15 -9.17
C PRO A 42 -3.52 14.75 -7.73
N LEU A 43 -4.80 14.84 -7.34
CA LEU A 43 -5.28 14.45 -6.01
C LEU A 43 -5.00 12.97 -5.73
N ILE A 44 -5.33 12.08 -6.68
CA ILE A 44 -5.04 10.65 -6.57
C ILE A 44 -3.53 10.39 -6.40
N GLY A 45 -2.69 11.12 -7.15
CA GLY A 45 -1.23 11.03 -7.01
C GLY A 45 -0.75 11.42 -5.61
N SER A 46 -1.28 12.51 -5.05
CA SER A 46 -0.96 12.95 -3.69
C SER A 46 -1.46 11.96 -2.62
N ILE A 47 -2.68 11.45 -2.76
CA ILE A 47 -3.23 10.42 -1.86
C ILE A 47 -2.38 9.16 -1.90
N HIS A 48 -1.97 8.71 -3.09
CA HIS A 48 -1.10 7.55 -3.23
C HIS A 48 0.27 7.76 -2.58
N GLY A 49 0.94 8.87 -2.91
CA GLY A 49 2.27 9.17 -2.38
C GLY A 49 2.28 9.36 -0.86
N LEU A 50 1.31 10.11 -0.33
CA LEU A 50 1.15 10.28 1.12
C LEU A 50 0.76 8.97 1.79
N GLY A 51 -0.11 8.17 1.17
CA GLY A 51 -0.48 6.85 1.66
C GLY A 51 0.75 5.93 1.80
N ALA A 52 1.56 5.84 0.74
CA ALA A 52 2.81 5.07 0.75
C ALA A 52 3.78 5.53 1.86
N LEU A 53 3.92 6.85 2.06
CA LEU A 53 4.74 7.43 3.12
C LEU A 53 4.21 7.11 4.52
N LEU A 54 2.90 7.22 4.75
CA LEU A 54 2.28 6.91 6.03
C LEU A 54 2.42 5.42 6.39
N ILE A 55 2.33 4.52 5.40
CA ILE A 55 2.59 3.10 5.61
C ILE A 55 4.03 2.88 6.06
N LEU A 56 5.00 3.55 5.43
CA LEU A 56 6.41 3.44 5.81
C LEU A 56 6.63 3.95 7.24
N VAL A 57 6.20 5.17 7.54
CA VAL A 57 6.39 5.81 8.85
C VAL A 57 5.66 5.03 9.96
N GLY A 58 4.40 4.64 9.71
CA GLY A 58 3.62 3.84 10.64
C GLY A 58 4.19 2.43 10.84
N GLY A 59 4.64 1.79 9.75
CA GLY A 59 5.20 0.44 9.78
C GLY A 59 6.49 0.38 10.60
N PHE A 60 7.47 1.20 10.24
CA PHE A 60 8.75 1.24 10.95
C PHE A 60 8.63 1.86 12.34
N GLY A 61 7.70 2.80 12.55
CA GLY A 61 7.38 3.32 13.87
C GLY A 61 6.85 2.24 14.82
N MET A 62 5.96 1.35 14.34
CA MET A 62 5.53 0.18 15.12
C MET A 62 6.69 -0.79 15.38
N LEU A 63 7.53 -1.07 14.37
CA LEU A 63 8.69 -1.97 14.53
C LEU A 63 9.66 -1.48 15.63
N ALA A 64 9.95 -0.18 15.65
CA ALA A 64 10.79 0.41 16.69
C ALA A 64 10.19 0.26 18.10
N ARG A 65 8.85 0.22 18.23
CA ARG A 65 8.15 -0.04 19.51
C ARG A 65 8.11 -1.52 19.90
N LEU A 66 8.30 -2.41 18.93
CA LEU A 66 8.42 -3.84 19.15
C LEU A 66 9.88 -4.28 19.40
N GLY A 67 10.83 -3.35 19.43
CA GLY A 67 12.25 -3.63 19.69
C GLY A 67 13.06 -4.02 18.45
N PHE A 68 12.48 -3.95 17.25
CA PHE A 68 13.23 -4.16 16.01
C PHE A 68 14.10 -2.93 15.70
N MET A 69 15.41 -3.07 15.95
CA MET A 69 16.42 -2.02 15.70
C MET A 69 17.14 -2.22 14.36
N HIS A 70 17.83 -1.17 13.87
CA HIS A 70 18.67 -1.28 12.68
C HIS A 70 19.68 -2.44 12.81
N GLY A 71 19.78 -3.26 11.77
CA GLY A 71 20.66 -4.44 11.74
C GLY A 71 20.05 -5.72 12.32
N THR A 72 18.82 -5.69 12.84
CA THR A 72 18.12 -6.93 13.22
C THR A 72 17.71 -7.72 11.98
N ASN A 73 17.88 -9.05 12.02
CA ASN A 73 17.29 -9.93 11.02
C ASN A 73 15.78 -9.92 11.17
N PHE A 74 15.11 -9.31 10.21
CA PHE A 74 13.65 -9.30 10.19
C PHE A 74 13.11 -10.70 9.90
N PRO A 75 12.09 -11.15 10.63
CA PRO A 75 11.40 -12.41 10.35
C PRO A 75 10.78 -12.35 8.95
N GLY A 76 10.59 -13.51 8.31
CA GLY A 76 10.20 -13.50 6.90
C GLY A 76 8.80 -12.91 6.66
N TRP A 77 7.86 -13.01 7.60
CA TRP A 77 6.54 -12.37 7.51
C TRP A 77 6.68 -10.85 7.35
N LEU A 78 7.71 -10.24 7.96
CA LEU A 78 7.95 -8.81 7.85
C LEU A 78 8.51 -8.45 6.48
N TRP A 79 9.43 -9.26 5.94
CA TRP A 79 9.91 -9.10 4.57
C TRP A 79 8.78 -9.17 3.55
N VAL A 80 7.84 -10.10 3.71
CA VAL A 80 6.65 -10.19 2.84
C VAL A 80 5.87 -8.88 2.88
N LYS A 81 5.60 -8.32 4.05
CA LYS A 81 4.88 -7.03 4.18
C LYS A 81 5.62 -5.88 3.52
N ILE A 82 6.95 -5.82 3.67
CA ILE A 82 7.80 -4.79 3.03
C ILE A 82 7.72 -4.93 1.50
N ILE A 83 7.85 -6.14 0.96
CA ILE A 83 7.76 -6.40 -0.48
C ILE A 83 6.38 -6.00 -1.02
N VAL A 84 5.30 -6.40 -0.34
CA VAL A 84 3.94 -6.01 -0.72
C VAL A 84 3.79 -4.49 -0.74
N TRP A 85 4.27 -3.79 0.28
CA TRP A 85 4.25 -2.33 0.33
C TRP A 85 5.04 -1.68 -0.82
N VAL A 86 6.24 -2.18 -1.14
CA VAL A 86 7.06 -1.67 -2.25
C VAL A 86 6.33 -1.86 -3.59
N ILE A 87 5.75 -3.04 -3.81
CA ILE A 87 4.95 -3.31 -5.01
C ILE A 87 3.78 -2.32 -5.08
N LEU A 88 2.96 -2.20 -4.04
CA LEU A 88 1.80 -1.30 -4.04
C LEU A 88 2.19 0.18 -4.23
N SER A 89 3.36 0.58 -3.71
CA SER A 89 3.90 1.93 -3.87
C SER A 89 4.41 2.23 -5.28
N ALA A 90 4.74 1.21 -6.09
CA ALA A 90 5.23 1.41 -7.46
C ALA A 90 4.13 1.35 -8.52
N VAL A 91 3.05 0.61 -8.26
CA VAL A 91 2.13 0.14 -9.32
C VAL A 91 0.97 1.09 -9.67
N VAL A 92 0.79 2.21 -8.97
CA VAL A 92 -0.42 3.06 -9.11
C VAL A 92 -0.71 3.55 -10.53
N LEU A 93 0.31 3.83 -11.34
CA LEU A 93 0.11 4.30 -12.72
C LEU A 93 0.10 3.17 -13.76
N LEU A 94 0.27 1.91 -13.36
CA LEU A 94 0.27 0.78 -14.29
C LEU A 94 -1.07 0.59 -15.02
N PRO A 95 -2.25 0.75 -14.39
CA PRO A 95 -3.52 0.60 -15.11
C PRO A 95 -3.67 1.58 -16.28
N TYR A 96 -3.15 2.82 -16.15
CA TYR A 96 -3.13 3.77 -17.26
C TYR A 96 -2.03 3.50 -18.31
N ARG A 97 -0.96 2.78 -17.96
CA ARG A 97 0.10 2.41 -18.91
C ARG A 97 -0.23 1.13 -19.68
N LYS A 98 -0.95 0.21 -19.05
CA LYS A 98 -1.38 -1.07 -19.60
C LYS A 98 -2.86 -1.29 -19.26
N PRO A 99 -3.80 -0.74 -20.04
CA PRO A 99 -5.24 -0.85 -19.76
C PRO A 99 -5.75 -2.28 -19.61
N GLY A 100 -5.14 -3.25 -20.30
CA GLY A 100 -5.44 -4.68 -20.14
C GLY A 100 -5.23 -5.22 -18.71
N LEU A 101 -4.42 -4.54 -17.89
CA LEU A 101 -4.21 -4.89 -16.49
C LEU A 101 -5.21 -4.21 -15.54
N ALA A 102 -6.03 -3.25 -16.00
CA ALA A 102 -6.91 -2.49 -15.13
C ALA A 102 -7.94 -3.37 -14.39
N LYS A 103 -8.57 -4.33 -15.07
CA LYS A 103 -9.51 -5.27 -14.45
C LYS A 103 -8.82 -6.25 -13.48
N PRO A 104 -7.69 -6.91 -13.86
CA PRO A 104 -6.93 -7.71 -12.91
C PRO A 104 -6.56 -7.01 -11.60
N PHE A 105 -6.25 -5.72 -11.63
CA PHE A 105 -5.94 -4.96 -10.41
C PHE A 105 -7.07 -4.98 -9.38
N LEU A 106 -8.33 -4.97 -9.81
CA LEU A 106 -9.49 -5.03 -8.92
C LEU A 106 -9.56 -6.35 -8.13
N LEU A 107 -8.97 -7.43 -8.67
CA LEU A 107 -8.88 -8.72 -8.00
C LEU A 107 -7.58 -8.89 -7.22
N VAL A 108 -6.46 -8.44 -7.80
CA VAL A 108 -5.12 -8.57 -7.19
C VAL A 108 -4.99 -7.73 -5.92
N LEU A 109 -5.57 -6.53 -5.88
CA LEU A 109 -5.46 -5.65 -4.72
C LEU A 109 -6.04 -6.29 -3.44
N PRO A 110 -7.27 -6.82 -3.40
CA PRO A 110 -7.79 -7.56 -2.25
C PRO A 110 -6.91 -8.75 -1.84
N LEU A 111 -6.33 -9.49 -2.79
CA LEU A 111 -5.46 -10.62 -2.49
C LEU A 111 -4.16 -10.18 -1.81
N LEU A 112 -3.55 -9.10 -2.28
CA LEU A 112 -2.38 -8.50 -1.62
C LEU A 112 -2.72 -7.95 -0.24
N ALA A 113 -3.92 -7.37 -0.06
CA ALA A 113 -4.42 -6.95 1.25
C ALA A 113 -4.54 -8.15 2.21
N GLY A 114 -5.20 -9.22 1.74
CA GLY A 114 -5.39 -10.44 2.51
C GLY A 114 -4.06 -11.09 2.90
N LEU A 115 -3.09 -11.13 1.99
CA LEU A 115 -1.74 -11.60 2.29
C LEU A 115 -1.07 -10.75 3.37
N ALA A 116 -1.12 -9.42 3.25
CA ALA A 116 -0.52 -8.52 4.24
C ALA A 116 -1.17 -8.64 5.62
N VAL A 117 -2.50 -8.81 5.68
CA VAL A 117 -3.25 -9.04 6.92
C VAL A 117 -2.89 -10.40 7.52
N TYR A 118 -2.88 -11.47 6.72
CA TYR A 118 -2.48 -12.81 7.16
C TYR A 118 -1.08 -12.78 7.79
N MET A 119 -0.11 -12.13 7.14
CA MET A 119 1.24 -11.99 7.68
C MET A 119 1.28 -11.18 8.99
N ALA A 120 0.42 -10.17 9.13
CA ALA A 120 0.35 -9.37 10.35
C ALA A 120 -0.25 -10.15 11.54
N LEU A 121 -1.26 -10.99 11.28
CA LEU A 121 -1.98 -11.74 12.32
C LEU A 121 -1.23 -12.98 12.77
N TYR A 122 -0.80 -13.81 11.82
CA TYR A 122 -0.26 -15.13 12.12
C TYR A 122 1.26 -15.16 12.29
N LYS A 123 1.98 -14.21 11.68
CA LYS A 123 3.45 -14.10 11.76
C LYS A 123 4.18 -15.45 11.62
N PRO A 124 3.89 -16.25 10.57
CA PRO A 124 4.19 -17.69 10.55
C PRO A 124 5.69 -18.06 10.42
N PHE A 125 6.58 -17.11 10.09
CA PHE A 125 8.02 -17.32 9.93
C PHE A 125 8.79 -15.98 9.94
#